data_AF-A0A845ENL7-F1
#
_entry.id   AF-A0A845ENL7-F1
#
_cell.length_a   1.000
_cell.length_b   1.000
_cell.length_c   1.000
_cell.angle_alpha   90.00
_cell.angle_beta   90.00
_cell.angle_gamma   90.00
#
_symmetry.space_group_name_H-M   'P 1'
#
loop_
_entity.id
_entity.type
_entity.pdbx_description
1 polymer ?
#
loop_
_entity_poly.entity_id
_entity_poly.type
_entity_poly.pdbx_seq_one_letter_code
_entity_poly.pdbx_strand_id
1 'polypeptide(L)'
;MTFSRTIMIVSIQCWFGIGFVLSCVASLTLIGQEPAPYIVKGIAQVIQTRELQYGPLTVSLLNNGESGLAHFVIRKVGHFFVYSFIAICLFHLFKARDSIYRMILVLLVVTTIAVTDEFIQAFIPNRTALLTDIFVDITGCLHSIFLMKLWYLCRLRKALA
;
A
#
# COMPACT_ATOMS: atom_id res chain seq x y z
N MET A 1 7.68 28.46 -13.60
CA MET A 1 7.06 27.12 -13.82
C MET A 1 7.85 25.92 -13.27
N THR A 2 9.16 26.06 -12.97
CA THR A 2 10.02 25.05 -12.33
C THR A 2 9.57 24.69 -10.90
N PHE A 3 9.12 25.68 -10.13
CA PHE A 3 8.68 25.54 -8.73
C PHE A 3 7.59 24.48 -8.52
N SER A 4 6.50 24.52 -9.31
CA SER A 4 5.41 23.53 -9.26
C SER A 4 5.87 22.11 -9.65
N ARG A 5 6.91 22.00 -10.49
CA ARG A 5 7.47 20.72 -10.94
C ARG A 5 8.32 20.07 -9.86
N THR A 6 9.13 20.89 -9.17
CA THR A 6 9.91 20.46 -8.01
C THR A 6 8.99 20.04 -6.87
N ILE A 7 7.94 20.81 -6.57
CA ILE A 7 6.96 20.44 -5.53
C ILE A 7 6.35 19.07 -5.80
N MET A 8 5.87 18.81 -7.01
CA MET A 8 5.23 17.54 -7.33
C MET A 8 6.22 16.35 -7.30
N ILE A 9 7.46 16.54 -7.77
CA ILE A 9 8.50 15.50 -7.69
C ILE A 9 8.87 15.24 -6.23
N VAL A 10 9.04 16.29 -5.43
CA VAL A 10 9.29 16.20 -4.00
C VAL A 10 8.11 15.54 -3.29
N SER A 11 6.86 15.82 -3.65
CA SER A 11 5.67 15.17 -3.08
C SER A 11 5.63 13.68 -3.41
N ILE A 12 5.97 13.28 -4.64
CA ILE A 12 6.07 11.87 -5.04
C ILE A 12 7.23 11.18 -4.30
N GLN A 13 8.38 11.84 -4.15
CA GLN A 13 9.52 11.33 -3.40
C GLN A 13 9.27 11.25 -1.89
N CYS A 14 8.55 12.20 -1.31
CA CYS A 14 8.08 12.14 0.08
C CYS A 14 7.06 11.01 0.24
N TRP A 15 6.16 10.82 -0.72
CA TRP A 15 5.23 9.68 -0.73
C TRP A 15 5.97 8.35 -0.77
N PHE A 16 7.07 8.27 -1.52
CA PHE A 16 7.96 7.11 -1.54
C PHE A 16 8.67 6.88 -0.21
N GLY A 17 9.24 7.93 0.39
CA GLY A 17 9.91 7.82 1.70
C GLY A 17 8.96 7.37 2.80
N ILE A 18 7.76 7.97 2.84
CA ILE A 18 6.72 7.62 3.82
C ILE A 18 6.21 6.20 3.60
N GLY A 19 5.90 5.83 2.34
CA GLY A 19 5.42 4.49 2.00
C GLY A 19 6.45 3.39 2.30
N PHE A 20 7.74 3.67 2.06
CA PHE A 20 8.83 2.74 2.40
C PHE A 20 8.97 2.56 3.91
N VAL A 21 8.94 3.65 4.69
CA VAL A 21 8.99 3.57 6.16
C VAL A 21 7.78 2.81 6.71
N LEU A 22 6.57 3.09 6.21
CA LEU A 22 5.35 2.37 6.62
C LEU A 22 5.39 0.88 6.24
N SER A 23 5.95 0.56 5.07
CA SER A 23 6.21 -0.83 4.67
C SER A 23 7.20 -1.53 5.61
N CYS A 24 8.32 -0.89 5.94
CA CYS A 24 9.29 -1.46 6.87
C CYS A 24 8.68 -1.67 8.27
N VAL A 25 7.86 -0.72 8.75
CA VAL A 25 7.13 -0.87 10.02
C VAL A 25 6.14 -2.03 9.93
N ALA A 26 5.39 -2.16 8.84
CA ALA A 26 4.48 -3.28 8.61
C ALA A 26 5.22 -4.63 8.59
N SER A 27 6.36 -4.72 7.91
CA SER A 27 7.20 -5.92 7.89
C SER A 27 7.82 -6.24 9.25
N LEU A 28 8.20 -5.24 10.06
CA LEU A 28 8.65 -5.48 11.44
C LEU A 28 7.52 -6.05 12.30
N THR A 29 6.29 -5.57 12.12
CA THR A 29 5.11 -6.08 12.85
C THR A 29 4.71 -7.51 12.46
N LEU A 30 5.21 -8.04 11.34
CA LEU A 30 4.99 -9.42 10.91
C LEU A 30 5.84 -10.45 11.67
N ILE A 31 6.98 -10.03 12.24
CA ILE A 31 7.97 -10.94 12.85
C ILE A 31 7.59 -11.31 14.31
N GLY A 32 6.51 -10.74 14.86
CA GLY A 32 6.06 -11.05 16.23
C GLY A 32 7.06 -10.62 17.32
N GLN A 33 7.99 -9.72 16.97
CA GLN A 33 8.90 -9.12 17.93
C GLN A 33 8.18 -8.01 18.68
N GLU A 34 7.67 -8.36 19.85
CA GLU A 34 7.36 -7.41 20.90
C GLU A 34 8.66 -6.76 21.42
N PRO A 35 8.71 -5.44 21.61
CA PRO A 35 7.57 -4.53 21.63
C PRO A 35 7.22 -3.95 20.25
N ALA A 36 5.92 -3.81 20.00
CA ALA A 36 5.41 -3.02 18.90
C ALA A 36 6.12 -1.65 18.80
N PRO A 37 6.57 -1.22 17.60
CA PRO A 37 7.17 0.09 17.38
C PRO A 37 6.37 1.22 18.04
N TYR A 38 7.04 2.26 18.55
CA TYR A 38 6.37 3.40 19.23
C TYR A 38 5.20 4.00 18.42
N ILE A 39 5.29 3.95 17.09
CA ILE A 39 4.24 4.38 16.16
C ILE A 39 2.97 3.54 16.33
N VAL A 40 3.11 2.22 16.46
CA VAL A 40 1.99 1.29 16.66
C VAL A 40 1.29 1.60 17.98
N LYS A 41 2.06 1.85 19.05
CA LYS A 41 1.53 2.21 20.37
C LYS A 41 0.78 3.56 20.34
N GLY A 42 1.32 4.56 19.65
CA GLY A 42 0.65 5.85 19.47
C GLY A 42 -0.66 5.74 18.68
N ILE A 43 -0.67 4.96 17.60
CA ILE A 43 -1.88 4.68 16.82
C ILE A 43 -2.90 3.91 17.66
N ALA A 44 -2.45 2.91 18.44
CA ALA A 44 -3.32 2.15 19.34
C ALA A 44 -3.99 3.03 20.40
N GLN A 45 -3.31 4.07 20.90
CA GLN A 45 -3.89 5.04 21.84
C GLN A 45 -4.96 5.94 21.20
N VAL A 46 -4.81 6.26 19.91
CA VAL A 46 -5.76 7.11 19.17
C VAL A 46 -6.99 6.32 18.73
N ILE A 47 -6.84 5.04 18.40
CA ILE A 47 -7.96 4.17 18.02
C ILE A 47 -8.68 3.67 19.28
N GLN A 48 -9.47 4.56 19.92
CA GLN A 48 -10.35 4.20 21.03
C GLN A 48 -11.59 3.44 20.53
N THR A 49 -11.72 2.19 21.02
CA THR A 49 -12.95 1.40 21.20
C THR A 49 -13.97 1.39 20.05
N ARG A 50 -13.78 0.48 19.09
CA ARG A 50 -14.86 -0.32 18.46
C ARG A 50 -14.30 -1.66 17.99
N GLU A 51 -15.06 -2.73 18.13
CA GLU A 51 -14.77 -3.97 17.41
C GLU A 51 -14.94 -3.69 15.91
N LEU A 52 -13.94 -4.04 15.12
CA LEU A 52 -14.01 -3.92 13.67
C LEU A 52 -14.22 -5.30 13.07
N GLN A 53 -15.35 -5.46 12.39
CA GLN A 53 -15.63 -6.62 11.58
C GLN A 53 -14.99 -6.41 10.19
N TYR A 54 -14.03 -7.26 9.84
CA TYR A 54 -13.33 -7.25 8.56
C TYR A 54 -13.58 -8.58 7.85
N GLY A 55 -14.64 -8.62 7.04
CA GLY A 55 -15.12 -9.88 6.45
C GLY A 55 -15.55 -10.88 7.53
N PRO A 56 -15.06 -12.14 7.50
CA PRO A 56 -15.33 -13.12 8.55
C PRO A 56 -14.50 -12.90 9.83
N LEU A 57 -13.55 -11.96 9.84
CA LEU A 57 -12.65 -11.73 10.96
C LEU A 57 -13.18 -10.62 11.88
N THR A 58 -13.36 -10.91 13.18
CA THR A 58 -13.58 -9.90 14.21
C THR A 58 -12.25 -9.50 14.82
N VAL A 59 -11.83 -8.25 14.62
CA VAL A 59 -10.57 -7.73 15.18
C VAL A 59 -10.90 -6.90 16.42
N SER A 60 -10.74 -7.49 17.59
CA SER A 60 -10.84 -6.81 18.89
C SER A 60 -9.50 -6.12 19.23
N LEU A 61 -9.56 -5.02 20.00
CA LEU A 61 -8.37 -4.33 20.51
C LEU A 61 -7.52 -5.22 21.44
N LEU A 62 -8.16 -6.17 22.12
CA LEU A 62 -7.56 -7.18 22.99
C LEU A 62 -7.76 -8.55 22.36
N ASN A 63 -6.79 -8.99 21.56
CA ASN A 63 -6.58 -10.41 21.31
C ASN A 63 -5.21 -10.72 21.88
N ASN A 64 -5.17 -11.33 23.07
CA ASN A 64 -3.94 -11.66 23.81
C ASN A 64 -3.10 -10.47 24.35
N GLY A 65 -3.72 -9.33 24.71
CA GLY A 65 -3.03 -8.28 25.50
C GLY A 65 -2.23 -7.25 24.72
N GLU A 66 -2.12 -7.39 23.39
CA GLU A 66 -1.41 -6.47 22.50
C GLU A 66 -2.34 -5.86 21.46
N SER A 67 -1.96 -4.69 20.92
CA SER A 67 -2.77 -3.86 20.02
C SER A 67 -3.01 -4.48 18.64
N GLY A 68 -3.73 -5.60 18.59
CA GLY A 68 -3.97 -6.40 17.38
C GLY A 68 -4.59 -5.61 16.23
N LEU A 69 -5.46 -4.64 16.55
CA LEU A 69 -6.05 -3.76 15.56
C LEU A 69 -5.03 -2.79 14.94
N ALA A 70 -4.13 -2.21 15.75
CA ALA A 70 -3.10 -1.31 15.24
C ALA A 70 -2.12 -2.05 14.32
N HIS A 71 -1.73 -3.28 14.70
CA HIS A 71 -0.95 -4.16 13.84
C HIS A 71 -1.69 -4.49 12.54
N PHE A 72 -2.99 -4.80 12.62
CA PHE A 72 -3.81 -5.06 11.45
C PHE A 72 -3.84 -3.87 10.49
N VAL A 73 -4.14 -2.66 11.00
CA VAL A 73 -4.20 -1.43 10.19
C VAL A 73 -2.86 -1.11 9.55
N ILE A 74 -1.77 -1.13 10.33
CA ILE A 74 -0.43 -0.82 9.84
C ILE A 74 -0.01 -1.80 8.73
N ARG A 75 -0.35 -3.08 8.87
CA ARG A 75 -0.13 -4.05 7.79
C ARG A 75 -0.90 -3.69 6.53
N LYS A 76 -2.20 -3.41 6.62
CA LYS A 76 -3.01 -3.04 5.43
C LYS A 76 -2.47 -1.80 4.73
N VAL A 77 -2.09 -0.80 5.50
CA VAL A 77 -1.48 0.43 4.97
C VAL A 77 -0.12 0.13 4.34
N GLY A 78 0.73 -0.67 5.00
CA GLY A 78 2.03 -1.07 4.48
C GLY A 78 1.93 -1.80 3.14
N HIS A 79 1.06 -2.81 3.05
CA HIS A 79 0.81 -3.55 1.81
C HIS A 79 0.32 -2.62 0.69
N PHE A 80 -0.67 -1.75 0.96
CA PHE A 80 -1.11 -0.72 0.01
C PHE A 80 0.05 0.10 -0.57
N PHE A 81 0.98 0.55 0.26
CA PHE A 81 2.14 1.33 -0.18
C PHE A 81 3.18 0.50 -0.96
N VAL A 82 3.42 -0.76 -0.58
CA VAL A 82 4.33 -1.65 -1.33
C VAL A 82 3.81 -1.89 -2.73
N TYR A 83 2.54 -2.26 -2.88
CA TYR A 83 1.95 -2.52 -4.19
C TYR A 83 1.81 -1.25 -5.04
N SER A 84 1.57 -0.10 -4.39
CA SER A 84 1.68 1.22 -5.02
C SER A 84 3.08 1.44 -5.61
N PHE A 85 4.13 1.15 -4.85
CA PHE A 85 5.52 1.31 -5.29
C PHE A 85 5.85 0.44 -6.50
N ILE A 86 5.51 -0.86 -6.41
CA ILE A 86 5.72 -1.84 -7.48
C ILE A 86 5.01 -1.37 -8.76
N ALA A 87 3.77 -0.88 -8.66
CA ALA A 87 3.03 -0.37 -9.80
C ALA A 87 3.75 0.79 -10.50
N ILE A 88 4.34 1.73 -9.75
CA ILE A 88 5.09 2.86 -10.34
C ILE A 88 6.36 2.37 -11.04
N CYS A 89 7.09 1.44 -10.42
CA CYS A 89 8.29 0.84 -11.03
C CYS A 89 7.94 0.12 -12.34
N LEU A 90 6.90 -0.72 -12.33
CA LEU A 90 6.44 -1.44 -13.52
C LEU A 90 5.96 -0.49 -14.61
N PHE A 91 5.28 0.60 -14.26
CA PHE A 91 4.82 1.58 -15.23
C PHE A 91 5.98 2.33 -15.92
N HIS A 92 7.11 2.53 -15.23
CA HIS A 92 8.32 3.08 -15.86
C HIS A 92 9.10 2.03 -16.65
N LEU A 93 9.09 0.77 -16.21
CA LEU A 93 9.77 -0.34 -16.87
C LEU A 93 9.10 -0.68 -18.22
N PHE A 94 7.77 -0.71 -18.24
CA PHE A 94 7.02 -1.02 -19.45
C PHE A 94 7.01 0.16 -20.42
N LYS A 95 7.82 0.06 -21.48
CA LYS A 95 7.89 1.03 -22.59
C LYS A 95 6.81 0.79 -23.65
N ALA A 96 5.58 0.48 -23.24
CA ALA A 96 4.48 0.32 -24.18
C ALA A 96 4.08 1.68 -24.80
N ARG A 97 3.88 1.68 -26.12
CA ARG A 97 3.50 2.87 -26.89
C ARG A 97 2.08 3.34 -26.58
N ASP A 98 1.20 2.40 -26.28
CA ASP A 98 -0.18 2.65 -25.85
C ASP A 98 -0.27 2.73 -24.32
N SER A 99 -0.78 3.86 -23.81
CA SER A 99 -0.87 4.09 -22.38
C SER A 99 -1.91 3.21 -21.69
N ILE A 100 -2.95 2.75 -22.39
CA ILE A 100 -3.98 1.85 -21.84
C ILE A 100 -3.41 0.44 -21.74
N TYR A 101 -2.76 -0.04 -22.80
CA TYR A 101 -2.09 -1.34 -22.76
C TYR A 101 -1.06 -1.42 -21.63
N ARG A 102 -0.29 -0.35 -21.43
CA ARG A 102 0.64 -0.24 -20.29
C ARG A 102 -0.06 -0.39 -18.94
N MET A 103 -1.18 0.33 -18.73
CA MET A 103 -1.93 0.26 -17.48
C MET A 103 -2.46 -1.14 -17.21
N ILE A 104 -3.00 -1.80 -18.23
CA ILE A 104 -3.52 -3.18 -18.13
C ILE A 104 -2.39 -4.14 -17.76
N LEU A 105 -1.22 -4.03 -18.39
CA LEU A 105 -0.06 -4.87 -18.07
C LEU A 105 0.42 -4.68 -16.62
N VAL A 106 0.52 -3.43 -16.16
CA VAL A 106 0.91 -3.15 -14.76
C VAL A 106 -0.11 -3.76 -13.80
N LEU A 107 -1.40 -3.53 -14.04
CA LEU A 107 -2.47 -4.04 -13.19
C LEU A 107 -2.46 -5.57 -13.13
N LEU A 108 -2.27 -6.24 -14.27
CA LEU A 108 -2.21 -7.70 -14.35
C LEU A 108 -1.05 -8.23 -13.52
N VAL A 109 0.16 -7.69 -13.73
CA VAL A 109 1.36 -8.14 -13.01
C VAL A 109 1.22 -7.90 -11.50
N VAL A 110 0.76 -6.72 -11.09
CA VAL A 110 0.55 -6.43 -9.66
C VAL A 110 -0.50 -7.35 -9.04
N THR A 111 -1.60 -7.60 -9.75
CA THR A 111 -2.65 -8.53 -9.29
C THR A 111 -2.08 -9.94 -9.12
N THR A 112 -1.26 -10.42 -10.05
CA THR A 112 -0.59 -11.73 -9.92
C THR A 112 0.32 -11.78 -8.70
N ILE A 113 1.08 -10.71 -8.41
CA ILE A 113 1.94 -10.64 -7.23
C ILE A 113 1.07 -10.67 -5.96
N ALA A 114 -0.01 -9.88 -5.89
CA ALA A 114 -0.91 -9.84 -4.72
C ALA A 114 -1.61 -11.18 -4.45
N VAL A 115 -2.08 -11.86 -5.50
CA VAL A 115 -2.67 -13.20 -5.39
C VAL A 115 -1.62 -14.21 -4.89
N THR A 116 -0.38 -14.10 -5.38
CA THR A 116 0.71 -14.99 -4.95
C THR A 116 1.10 -14.75 -3.50
N ASP A 117 1.13 -13.50 -3.05
CA ASP A 117 1.41 -13.13 -1.66
C ASP A 117 0.35 -13.70 -0.71
N GLU A 118 -0.94 -13.50 -0.99
CA GLU A 118 -2.02 -14.08 -0.19
C GLU A 118 -2.03 -15.62 -0.23
N PHE A 119 -1.70 -16.20 -1.39
CA PHE A 119 -1.54 -17.66 -1.51
C PHE A 119 -0.41 -18.17 -0.60
N ILE A 120 0.74 -17.50 -0.56
CA ILE A 120 1.85 -17.86 0.33
C ILE A 120 1.46 -17.64 1.80
N GLN A 121 0.79 -16.53 2.11
CA GLN A 121 0.33 -16.23 3.47
C GLN A 121 -0.71 -17.24 3.99
N ALA A 122 -1.48 -17.88 3.10
CA ALA A 122 -2.41 -18.94 3.47
C ALA A 122 -1.73 -20.16 4.13
N PHE A 123 -0.43 -20.36 3.89
CA PHE A 123 0.35 -21.44 4.51
C PHE A 123 0.99 -21.05 5.84
N ILE A 124 0.86 -19.79 6.27
CA ILE A 124 1.40 -19.31 7.55
C ILE A 124 0.39 -19.58 8.67
N PRO A 125 0.77 -20.26 9.76
CA PRO A 125 -0.13 -20.52 10.87
C PRO A 125 -0.62 -19.20 11.50
N ASN A 126 -1.89 -19.15 11.90
CA ASN A 126 -2.56 -17.98 12.46
C ASN A 126 -2.72 -16.78 11.49
N ARG A 127 -2.58 -17.02 10.16
CA ARG A 127 -2.97 -16.07 9.12
C ARG A 127 -4.17 -16.60 8.34
N THR A 128 -5.11 -15.70 8.06
CA THR A 128 -6.25 -15.99 7.19
C THR A 128 -6.03 -15.21 5.91
N ALA A 129 -5.84 -15.93 4.79
CA ALA A 129 -5.82 -15.31 3.48
C ALA A 129 -7.23 -14.83 3.15
N LEU A 130 -7.36 -13.55 2.81
CA LEU A 130 -8.66 -12.92 2.57
C LEU A 130 -8.66 -12.27 1.19
N LEU A 131 -9.72 -12.50 0.41
CA LEU A 131 -9.86 -11.83 -0.88
C LEU A 131 -9.86 -10.29 -0.75
N THR A 132 -10.34 -9.77 0.39
CA THR A 132 -10.29 -8.35 0.72
C THR A 132 -8.87 -7.79 0.73
N ASP A 133 -7.87 -8.62 1.01
CA ASP A 133 -6.47 -8.22 1.13
C ASP A 133 -5.88 -7.99 -0.27
N ILE A 134 -6.19 -8.90 -1.20
CA ILE A 134 -5.88 -8.74 -2.63
C ILE A 134 -6.50 -7.43 -3.17
N PHE A 135 -7.74 -7.11 -2.77
CA PHE A 135 -8.39 -5.87 -3.20
C PHE A 135 -7.67 -4.63 -2.65
N VAL A 136 -7.23 -4.64 -1.39
CA VAL A 136 -6.44 -3.54 -0.81
C VAL A 136 -5.16 -3.32 -1.62
N ASP A 137 -4.47 -4.39 -2.01
CA ASP A 137 -3.23 -4.31 -2.79
C ASP A 137 -3.48 -3.74 -4.20
N ILE A 138 -4.55 -4.20 -4.85
CA ILE A 138 -5.01 -3.66 -6.14
C ILE A 138 -5.36 -2.17 -6.03
N THR A 139 -5.97 -1.73 -4.92
CA THR A 139 -6.28 -0.30 -4.74
C THR A 139 -5.02 0.57 -4.69
N GLY A 140 -3.93 0.07 -4.11
CA GLY A 140 -2.62 0.73 -4.14
C GLY A 140 -2.06 0.88 -5.56
N CYS A 141 -2.17 -0.19 -6.35
CA CYS A 141 -1.81 -0.15 -7.76
C CYS A 141 -2.60 0.90 -8.55
N LEU A 142 -3.93 0.90 -8.41
CA LEU A 142 -4.81 1.84 -9.11
C LEU A 142 -4.56 3.28 -8.69
N HIS A 143 -4.36 3.52 -7.38
CA HIS A 143 -4.01 4.83 -6.84
C HIS A 143 -2.75 5.39 -7.51
N SER A 144 -1.72 4.56 -7.63
CA SER A 144 -0.45 4.95 -8.23
C SER A 144 -0.57 5.24 -9.74
N ILE A 145 -1.29 4.39 -10.48
CA ILE A 145 -1.58 4.62 -11.90
C ILE A 145 -2.31 5.96 -12.09
N PHE A 146 -3.30 6.25 -11.25
CA PHE A 146 -4.04 7.51 -11.29
C PHE A 146 -3.11 8.72 -11.08
N LEU A 147 -2.27 8.69 -10.04
CA LEU A 147 -1.30 9.76 -9.77
C LEU A 147 -0.34 9.98 -10.95
N MET A 148 0.15 8.91 -11.56
CA MET A 148 1.04 8.99 -12.72
C MET A 148 0.35 9.56 -13.95
N LYS A 149 -0.91 9.21 -14.20
CA LYS A 149 -1.68 9.77 -15.30
C LYS A 149 -1.93 11.25 -15.10
N LEU A 150 -2.34 11.65 -13.89
CA LEU A 150 -2.53 13.06 -13.53
C LEU A 150 -1.24 13.85 -13.75
N TRP A 151 -0.12 13.32 -13.29
CA TRP A 151 1.21 13.90 -13.49
C TRP A 151 1.55 14.10 -14.97
N TYR A 152 1.29 13.09 -15.82
CA TYR A 152 1.54 13.16 -17.26
C TYR A 152 0.64 14.21 -17.95
N LEU A 153 -0.65 14.25 -17.62
CA LEU A 153 -1.59 15.24 -18.16
C LEU A 153 -1.21 16.67 -17.77
N CYS A 154 -0.80 16.88 -16.52
CA CYS A 154 -0.30 18.17 -16.05
C CYS A 154 0.98 18.61 -16.78
N ARG A 155 1.82 17.67 -17.24
CA ARG A 155 2.99 17.97 -18.07
C ARG A 155 2.62 18.32 -19.51
N LEU A 156 1.70 17.58 -20.13
CA LEU A 156 1.27 17.85 -21.50
C LEU A 156 0.59 19.21 -21.64
N ARG A 157 -0.29 19.58 -20.70
CA ARG A 157 -0.97 20.90 -20.72
C ARG A 157 0.00 22.07 -20.68
N LYS A 158 1.19 21.91 -20.08
CA LYS A 158 2.24 22.93 -20.04
C LYS A 158 3.15 22.95 -21.27
N ALA A 159 3.12 21.94 -22.13
CA ALA A 159 3.89 21.92 -23.38
C ALA A 159 3.12 22.57 -24.54
N LEU A 160 1.80 22.69 -24.40
CA LEU A 160 0.89 23.30 -25.38
C LEU A 160 0.56 24.77 -25.06
N ALA A 161 1.01 25.29 -23.91
CA ALA A 161 0.82 26.66 -23.44
C ALA A 161 2.15 27.38 -23.35
#